data_AF-A0A0G4GTP2-F1
#
_entry.id   AF-A0A0G4GTP2-F1
#
_cell.length_a   1.000
_cell.length_b   1.000
_cell.length_c   1.000
_cell.angle_alpha   90.00
_cell.angle_beta   90.00
_cell.angle_gamma   90.00
#
_symmetry.space_group_name_H-M   'P 1'
#
loop_
_entity.id
_entity.type
_entity.pdbx_description
1 polymer ?
#
loop_
_entity_poly.entity_id
_entity_poly.type
_entity_poly.pdbx_seq_one_letter_code
_entity_poly.pdbx_strand_id
1 'polypeptide(L)'
;MQGVLVFLELWLALLPIQAAPSSHLIHRAPRLLPERALQANESYDGSCTWTDCTKWNLLSSNVNFRLIFRPTVTSTEVRPPQSLILPVDTIDELSSAECGPCAADADAFRRLTLNTGLVNETEAAIFGTDFCSVSFIVCIRLPDGAEGYLMLLWDQMDQVDRWAASLRREGKTVPFPSEVYELEAILGLWIWSIPFEGQLTEDIGNLATLRLLALEHTHMYGRLPASLGNLTSLKVLSIVGSLQEVTFSGLLPPARLQSLDFLWIMDTSFGGSLDELANLTQLKYVHLRRPGLRLSHVPSTLGPNLTSLTLSDVGLSGPLSDGFGSTWPYLLGLDLSDNQLSGPLPSALDNAMNLTYIELCCQGGTNGGFQGRLPAEWGSLTKLEFLDLEQNNLTGAIPEQWVNLSSLQTLNLGHNGLSGTLEALGMLRNLKDLYLSNNQFIGQVPDGLGECRNLMFFSAAYNQLSGSLRAALGKATDIRGIELCCQEETNGGFEGSLPAEWGSLTKLEFLNLRENNLTGAIPEQWGNLSLLWGLDLRTNRLSGTLDAIGWLPNLWELSLGNNR
;
A
#
# COMPACT_ATOMS: atom_id res chain seq x y z
N MET A 1 -11.37 -5.18 -22.92
CA MET A 1 -10.86 -5.55 -21.59
C MET A 1 -9.74 -4.63 -21.07
N GLN A 2 -8.94 -3.96 -21.91
CA GLN A 2 -7.88 -3.03 -21.44
C GLN A 2 -8.38 -1.69 -20.84
N GLY A 3 -9.59 -1.21 -21.13
CA GLY A 3 -10.05 0.11 -20.67
C GLY A 3 -10.41 0.23 -19.18
N VAL A 4 -10.86 -0.85 -18.54
CA VAL A 4 -11.09 -0.88 -17.06
C VAL A 4 -9.78 -1.18 -16.33
N LEU A 5 -8.86 -1.90 -16.99
CA LEU A 5 -7.49 -2.12 -16.52
C LEU A 5 -6.66 -0.84 -16.49
N VAL A 6 -6.84 0.13 -17.39
CA VAL A 6 -6.07 1.38 -17.36
C VAL A 6 -6.51 2.30 -16.22
N PHE A 7 -7.79 2.31 -15.86
CA PHE A 7 -8.24 3.01 -14.65
C PHE A 7 -7.77 2.27 -13.40
N LEU A 8 -7.79 0.92 -13.38
CA LEU A 8 -7.19 0.12 -12.31
C LEU A 8 -5.65 0.19 -12.28
N GLU A 9 -4.95 0.47 -13.39
CA GLU A 9 -3.49 0.64 -13.46
C GLU A 9 -3.08 2.03 -13.02
N LEU A 10 -3.87 3.06 -13.36
CA LEU A 10 -3.78 4.38 -12.71
C LEU A 10 -4.11 4.26 -11.22
N TRP A 11 -5.06 3.40 -10.84
CA TRP A 11 -5.42 3.12 -9.45
C TRP A 11 -4.35 2.29 -8.72
N LEU A 12 -3.71 1.30 -9.35
CA LEU A 12 -2.56 0.56 -8.82
C LEU A 12 -1.29 1.43 -8.75
N ALA A 13 -1.16 2.43 -9.64
CA ALA A 13 -0.09 3.42 -9.61
C ALA A 13 -0.33 4.56 -8.59
N LEU A 14 -1.58 4.73 -8.11
CA LEU A 14 -1.98 5.70 -7.08
C LEU A 14 -2.23 5.05 -5.71
N LEU A 15 -2.44 3.74 -5.64
CA LEU A 15 -2.20 2.95 -4.43
C LEU A 15 -0.73 3.14 -4.05
N PRO A 16 -0.39 3.25 -2.76
CA PRO A 16 0.99 3.14 -2.33
C PRO A 16 1.46 1.68 -2.50
N ILE A 17 1.71 1.28 -3.76
CA ILE A 17 2.64 0.21 -4.13
C ILE A 17 3.97 0.86 -4.56
N GLN A 18 4.24 2.07 -4.07
CA GLN A 18 5.58 2.37 -3.60
C GLN A 18 5.57 2.04 -2.12
N ALA A 19 6.51 1.18 -1.70
CA ALA A 19 6.85 0.94 -0.32
C ALA A 19 6.85 2.26 0.47
N ALA A 20 5.75 2.59 1.14
CA ALA A 20 5.84 3.30 2.37
C ALA A 20 6.50 2.30 3.32
N PRO A 21 7.63 2.63 3.98
CA PRO A 21 8.14 1.79 5.05
C PRO A 21 6.97 1.59 6.00
N SER A 22 6.64 0.34 6.29
CA SER A 22 5.69 0.01 7.34
C SER A 22 6.03 0.87 8.56
N SER A 23 5.03 1.54 9.13
CA SER A 23 5.16 2.34 10.37
C SER A 23 5.52 1.48 11.60
N HIS A 24 5.91 0.22 11.38
CA HIS A 24 6.47 -0.72 12.33
C HIS A 24 8.01 -0.85 12.23
N LEU A 25 8.66 -0.26 11.21
CA LEU A 25 10.13 -0.28 10.99
C LEU A 25 10.94 0.64 11.93
N ILE A 26 10.36 1.20 12.99
CA ILE A 26 11.10 1.98 14.00
C ILE A 26 10.71 1.52 15.41
N HIS A 27 11.28 0.41 15.87
CA HIS A 27 11.29 0.10 17.30
C HIS A 27 12.37 0.95 18.01
N ARG A 28 11.91 2.07 18.59
CA ARG A 28 12.56 2.90 19.64
C ARG A 28 13.83 3.68 19.27
N ALA A 29 13.65 4.81 18.59
CA ALA A 29 14.43 6.01 18.91
C ALA A 29 13.76 6.75 20.10
N PRO A 30 14.49 7.24 21.12
CA PRO A 30 13.91 7.95 22.24
C PRO A 30 13.29 9.28 21.77
N ARG A 31 12.04 9.52 22.18
CA ARG A 31 11.35 10.82 22.10
C ARG A 31 12.31 11.94 22.53
N LEU A 32 12.64 12.86 21.63
CA LEU A 32 13.02 14.24 21.93
C LEU A 32 13.08 15.02 20.59
N LEU A 33 11.95 15.58 20.16
CA LEU A 33 11.96 16.74 19.27
C LEU A 33 11.00 17.79 19.85
N PRO A 34 11.44 19.06 20.01
CA PRO A 34 10.61 20.14 20.50
C PRO A 34 9.78 20.78 19.39
N GLU A 35 8.55 21.14 19.74
CA GLU A 35 7.75 22.12 19.02
C GLU A 35 8.52 23.46 18.92
N ARG A 36 8.77 23.96 17.71
CA ARG A 36 8.49 25.36 17.33
C ARG A 36 8.87 25.71 15.88
N ALA A 37 7.86 26.27 15.22
CA ALA A 37 7.89 27.43 14.33
C ALA A 37 8.50 27.30 12.93
N LEU A 38 7.61 27.34 11.93
CA LEU A 38 7.70 28.31 10.84
C LEU A 38 6.26 28.70 10.44
N GLN A 39 5.77 29.78 11.05
CA GLN A 39 4.68 30.59 10.50
C GLN A 39 5.25 31.33 9.28
N ALA A 40 4.66 31.12 8.11
CA ALA A 40 4.72 32.07 7.02
C ALA A 40 3.28 32.42 6.64
N ASN A 41 2.88 33.64 7.04
CA ASN A 41 1.72 34.34 6.52
C ASN A 41 1.93 34.59 5.03
N GLU A 42 1.02 34.11 4.18
CA GLU A 42 0.76 34.78 2.90
C GLU A 42 -0.75 35.00 2.77
N SER A 43 -1.09 36.28 2.66
CA SER A 43 -2.42 36.83 2.45
C SER A 43 -2.90 36.52 1.03
N TYR A 44 -4.04 35.85 0.91
CA TYR A 44 -4.79 35.77 -0.34
C TYR A 44 -5.52 37.09 -0.60
N ASP A 45 -5.08 37.83 -1.61
CA ASP A 45 -5.84 38.91 -2.22
C ASP A 45 -6.81 38.30 -3.24
N GLY A 46 -8.09 38.64 -3.09
CA GLY A 46 -9.17 38.14 -3.92
C GLY A 46 -9.21 38.88 -5.26
N SER A 47 -8.89 38.19 -6.35
CA SER A 47 -9.54 38.37 -7.65
C SER A 47 -8.97 37.39 -8.66
N CYS A 48 -9.83 36.57 -9.28
CA CYS A 48 -9.50 35.90 -10.53
C CYS A 48 -10.65 36.10 -11.51
N THR A 49 -10.41 37.03 -12.44
CA THR A 49 -11.21 37.23 -13.64
C THR A 49 -10.89 36.15 -14.66
N TRP A 50 -11.94 35.54 -15.19
CA TRP A 50 -11.95 34.67 -16.37
C TRP A 50 -11.10 35.23 -17.52
N THR A 51 -9.96 34.60 -17.84
CA THR A 51 -9.42 34.49 -19.21
C THR A 51 -8.15 33.62 -19.22
N ASP A 52 -8.08 32.71 -20.20
CA ASP A 52 -6.93 31.94 -20.70
C ASP A 52 -6.50 30.63 -19.99
N CYS A 53 -7.18 29.54 -20.36
CA CYS A 53 -6.68 28.17 -20.25
C CYS A 53 -6.12 27.69 -21.60
N THR A 54 -4.80 27.48 -21.71
CA THR A 54 -4.24 26.48 -22.67
C THR A 54 -2.93 25.85 -22.19
N LYS A 55 -2.85 24.52 -22.39
CA LYS A 55 -1.70 23.62 -22.66
C LYS A 55 -1.26 22.65 -21.58
N TRP A 56 -1.67 21.40 -21.77
CA TRP A 56 -1.09 20.19 -21.21
C TRP A 56 -1.14 19.05 -22.23
N ASN A 57 0.02 18.52 -22.61
CA ASN A 57 0.19 17.44 -23.59
C ASN A 57 1.27 16.48 -23.06
N LEU A 58 1.00 15.17 -23.04
CA LEU A 58 2.04 14.14 -22.97
C LEU A 58 1.59 12.87 -23.72
N LEU A 59 2.52 12.37 -24.53
CA LEU A 59 2.41 11.30 -25.51
C LEU A 59 2.87 9.96 -24.90
N SER A 60 2.11 8.88 -25.10
CA SER A 60 2.65 7.57 -25.50
C SER A 60 1.54 6.61 -25.96
N SER A 61 1.48 6.46 -27.29
CA SER A 61 1.05 5.33 -28.14
C SER A 61 0.20 4.18 -27.59
N ASN A 62 -0.94 4.00 -28.28
CA ASN A 62 -1.70 2.75 -28.56
C ASN A 62 -2.84 2.31 -27.64
N VAL A 63 -3.77 3.21 -27.29
CA VAL A 63 -5.23 2.90 -27.27
C VAL A 63 -5.99 4.18 -27.68
N ASN A 64 -6.74 4.13 -28.78
CA ASN A 64 -7.54 5.26 -29.26
C ASN A 64 -8.77 5.46 -28.37
N PHE A 65 -8.69 6.35 -27.38
CA PHE A 65 -9.87 7.06 -26.88
C PHE A 65 -10.10 8.28 -27.78
N ARG A 66 -11.25 8.34 -28.46
CA ARG A 66 -11.70 9.55 -29.17
C ARG A 66 -12.34 10.47 -28.13
N LEU A 67 -11.52 11.24 -27.42
CA LEU A 67 -11.99 12.48 -26.78
C LEU A 67 -11.83 13.58 -27.84
N ILE A 68 -12.93 14.06 -28.40
CA ILE A 68 -12.91 15.06 -29.48
C ILE A 68 -12.65 16.44 -28.87
N PHE A 69 -11.41 16.94 -28.88
CA PHE A 69 -11.10 18.38 -29.00
C PHE A 69 -9.72 18.58 -29.66
N ARG A 70 -9.61 19.49 -30.63
CA ARG A 70 -8.38 19.89 -31.37
C ARG A 70 -8.20 21.43 -31.26
N PRO A 71 -7.00 22.01 -31.48
CA PRO A 71 -5.69 21.81 -30.82
C PRO A 71 -5.02 23.16 -30.40
N THR A 72 -3.88 23.16 -29.65
CA THR A 72 -2.61 23.91 -29.94
C THR A 72 -1.64 24.12 -28.73
N VAL A 73 -0.44 23.47 -28.79
CA VAL A 73 0.99 23.90 -28.57
C VAL A 73 1.62 24.19 -27.17
N THR A 74 2.37 23.27 -26.56
CA THR A 74 3.57 23.49 -25.67
C THR A 74 3.47 24.15 -24.27
N SER A 75 3.69 23.38 -23.20
CA SER A 75 4.70 23.61 -22.12
C SER A 75 4.70 22.44 -21.11
N THR A 76 5.78 22.31 -20.32
CA THR A 76 6.21 21.13 -19.55
C THR A 76 6.25 21.37 -18.04
N GLU A 77 5.15 21.18 -17.32
CA GLU A 77 5.17 20.91 -15.85
C GLU A 77 4.44 19.53 -15.64
N VAL A 78 3.69 19.19 -14.57
CA VAL A 78 2.37 18.44 -14.61
C VAL A 78 1.32 19.18 -13.75
N ARG A 79 0.19 19.69 -14.30
CA ARG A 79 -0.92 20.30 -13.53
C ARG A 79 -2.12 19.34 -13.43
N PRO A 80 -2.87 19.35 -12.31
CA PRO A 80 -4.09 18.55 -12.15
C PRO A 80 -5.16 18.92 -13.20
N PRO A 81 -6.02 17.98 -13.62
CA PRO A 81 -7.08 18.26 -14.59
C PRO A 81 -8.02 19.33 -14.04
N GLN A 82 -8.33 20.33 -14.85
CA GLN A 82 -9.36 21.32 -14.52
C GLN A 82 -10.73 20.66 -14.47
N SER A 83 -11.49 20.98 -13.44
CA SER A 83 -12.83 20.48 -13.15
C SER A 83 -13.84 20.83 -14.25
N LEU A 84 -14.60 19.84 -14.72
CA LEU A 84 -15.83 20.04 -15.50
C LEU A 84 -17.05 19.98 -14.56
N ILE A 85 -17.49 21.12 -14.05
CA ILE A 85 -18.86 21.26 -13.52
C ILE A 85 -19.78 21.36 -14.73
N LEU A 86 -20.85 20.58 -14.76
CA LEU A 86 -21.87 20.69 -15.80
C LEU A 86 -22.93 21.69 -15.34
N PRO A 87 -23.06 22.87 -15.97
CA PRO A 87 -24.23 23.72 -15.80
C PRO A 87 -25.53 22.93 -15.99
N VAL A 88 -26.59 23.32 -15.29
CA VAL A 88 -27.92 22.70 -15.41
C VAL A 88 -28.39 22.64 -16.87
N ASP A 89 -28.03 23.64 -17.68
CA ASP A 89 -28.39 23.71 -19.10
C ASP A 89 -27.63 22.69 -19.98
N THR A 90 -26.46 22.22 -19.53
CA THR A 90 -25.64 21.19 -20.19
C THR A 90 -26.10 19.76 -19.86
N ILE A 91 -26.89 19.56 -18.81
CA ILE A 91 -27.55 18.28 -18.51
C ILE A 91 -28.53 17.92 -19.63
N ASP A 92 -29.23 18.93 -20.17
CA ASP A 92 -30.10 18.79 -21.34
C ASP A 92 -29.29 18.48 -22.62
N GLU A 93 -28.03 18.94 -22.74
CA GLU A 93 -27.13 18.61 -23.86
C GLU A 93 -26.53 17.20 -23.77
N LEU A 94 -26.23 16.69 -22.56
CA LEU A 94 -25.81 15.29 -22.35
C LEU A 94 -26.90 14.28 -22.74
N SER A 95 -28.17 14.68 -22.58
CA SER A 95 -29.33 13.89 -23.01
C SER A 95 -29.48 13.79 -24.54
N SER A 96 -28.82 14.66 -25.30
CA SER A 96 -29.07 14.85 -26.72
C SER A 96 -27.88 14.59 -27.66
N ALA A 97 -26.65 14.41 -27.16
CA ALA A 97 -25.49 14.35 -28.05
C ALA A 97 -24.84 12.97 -28.30
N GLU A 98 -24.41 12.18 -27.32
CA GLU A 98 -23.48 11.06 -27.64
C GLU A 98 -23.59 9.76 -26.81
N CYS A 99 -24.56 9.65 -25.89
CA CYS A 99 -24.75 8.43 -25.11
C CYS A 99 -26.25 8.08 -25.13
N GLY A 100 -26.64 7.13 -25.97
CA GLY A 100 -28.06 6.81 -26.23
C GLY A 100 -28.92 6.48 -24.98
N PRO A 101 -28.39 5.78 -23.96
CA PRO A 101 -29.14 5.46 -22.73
C PRO A 101 -29.35 6.64 -21.78
N CYS A 102 -28.59 7.72 -21.95
CA CYS A 102 -28.49 8.84 -21.00
C CYS A 102 -29.72 9.75 -20.96
N ALA A 103 -30.58 9.70 -21.98
CA ALA A 103 -31.81 10.49 -21.99
C ALA A 103 -32.81 10.06 -20.90
N ALA A 104 -32.79 8.79 -20.49
CA ALA A 104 -33.72 8.26 -19.48
C ALA A 104 -33.45 8.81 -18.07
N ASP A 105 -32.18 9.13 -17.77
CA ASP A 105 -31.75 9.56 -16.43
C ASP A 105 -31.77 11.09 -16.25
N ALA A 106 -32.11 11.86 -17.29
CA ALA A 106 -31.97 13.32 -17.33
C ALA A 106 -32.72 14.02 -16.17
N ASP A 107 -33.94 13.57 -15.88
CA ASP A 107 -34.76 14.11 -14.79
C ASP A 107 -34.18 13.81 -13.40
N ALA A 108 -33.62 12.60 -13.21
CA ALA A 108 -32.98 12.19 -11.97
C ALA A 108 -31.67 12.97 -11.76
N PHE A 109 -30.85 13.13 -12.80
CA PHE A 109 -29.64 13.96 -12.76
C PHE A 109 -29.95 15.42 -12.42
N ARG A 110 -31.00 15.98 -13.01
CA ARG A 110 -31.41 17.35 -12.73
C ARG A 110 -31.79 17.52 -11.27
N ARG A 111 -32.57 16.60 -10.70
CA ARG A 111 -32.92 16.59 -9.27
C ARG A 111 -31.70 16.40 -8.37
N LEU A 112 -30.84 15.44 -8.70
CA LEU A 112 -29.59 15.16 -7.97
C LEU A 112 -28.75 16.43 -7.87
N THR A 113 -28.55 17.10 -9.00
CA THR A 113 -27.78 18.35 -9.10
C THR A 113 -28.38 19.48 -8.24
N LEU A 114 -29.71 19.62 -8.26
CA LEU A 114 -30.43 20.63 -7.49
C LEU A 114 -30.43 20.35 -5.98
N ASN A 115 -30.61 19.10 -5.57
CA ASN A 115 -30.84 18.71 -4.18
C ASN A 115 -29.55 18.49 -3.38
N THR A 116 -28.46 18.10 -4.04
CA THR A 116 -27.16 17.85 -3.36
C THR A 116 -26.29 19.09 -3.24
N GLY A 117 -26.69 20.20 -3.86
CA GLY A 117 -25.91 21.44 -3.83
C GLY A 117 -24.61 21.36 -4.63
N LEU A 118 -24.40 20.33 -5.46
CA LEU A 118 -23.23 20.18 -6.36
C LEU A 118 -23.06 21.37 -7.34
N VAL A 119 -24.00 22.32 -7.37
CA VAL A 119 -23.97 23.56 -8.17
C VAL A 119 -24.43 24.81 -7.38
N ASN A 120 -24.72 24.76 -6.07
CA ASN A 120 -25.24 25.97 -5.40
C ASN A 120 -24.13 26.97 -5.02
N GLU A 121 -23.78 27.85 -5.96
CA GLU A 121 -22.85 28.99 -5.77
C GLU A 121 -23.17 29.82 -4.52
N THR A 122 -24.46 29.91 -4.16
CA THR A 122 -24.92 30.73 -3.04
C THR A 122 -24.54 30.15 -1.67
N GLU A 123 -24.50 28.82 -1.54
CA GLU A 123 -24.02 28.15 -0.31
C GLU A 123 -22.50 28.01 -0.33
N ALA A 124 -21.90 27.76 -1.49
CA ALA A 124 -20.44 27.75 -1.68
C ALA A 124 -19.76 29.06 -1.20
N ALA A 125 -20.37 30.20 -1.53
CA ALA A 125 -19.88 31.52 -1.14
C ALA A 125 -19.97 31.79 0.38
N ILE A 126 -20.91 31.15 1.09
CA ILE A 126 -21.07 31.30 2.56
C ILE A 126 -19.94 30.58 3.30
N PHE A 127 -19.44 29.48 2.74
CA PHE A 127 -18.41 28.63 3.38
C PHE A 127 -17.00 28.86 2.82
N GLY A 128 -16.84 29.69 1.79
CA GLY A 128 -15.54 30.02 1.20
C GLY A 128 -14.88 28.84 0.48
N THR A 129 -15.67 27.86 0.05
CA THR A 129 -15.21 26.62 -0.61
C THR A 129 -15.56 26.65 -2.08
N ASP A 130 -14.59 26.33 -2.93
CA ASP A 130 -14.75 26.29 -4.38
C ASP A 130 -15.31 24.91 -4.77
N PHE A 131 -16.63 24.75 -4.72
CA PHE A 131 -17.35 23.48 -4.96
C PHE A 131 -17.11 22.89 -6.36
N CYS A 132 -16.47 23.64 -7.25
CA CYS A 132 -15.96 23.18 -8.53
C CYS A 132 -15.13 21.88 -8.46
N SER A 133 -14.63 21.53 -7.29
CA SER A 133 -13.60 20.49 -7.09
C SER A 133 -14.15 19.13 -6.60
N VAL A 134 -15.45 19.02 -6.31
CA VAL A 134 -15.99 17.98 -5.40
C VAL A 134 -16.66 16.78 -6.09
N SER A 135 -17.10 16.92 -7.36
CA SER A 135 -17.81 15.84 -8.06
C SER A 135 -17.65 15.89 -9.58
N PHE A 136 -17.59 14.72 -10.22
CA PHE A 136 -17.66 14.58 -11.67
C PHE A 136 -18.62 13.46 -12.07
N ILE A 137 -19.48 13.75 -13.05
CA ILE A 137 -20.27 12.73 -13.76
C ILE A 137 -19.74 12.66 -15.18
N VAL A 138 -19.32 11.48 -15.60
CA VAL A 138 -18.68 11.25 -16.90
C VAL A 138 -19.46 10.20 -17.67
N CYS A 139 -19.85 10.51 -18.91
CA CYS A 139 -20.35 9.50 -19.83
C CYS A 139 -19.19 8.62 -20.29
N ILE A 140 -19.33 7.31 -20.15
CA ILE A 140 -18.31 6.33 -20.50
C ILE A 140 -18.87 5.25 -21.41
N ARG A 141 -18.02 4.76 -22.31
CA ARG A 141 -18.26 3.54 -23.08
C ARG A 141 -17.25 2.48 -22.68
N LEU A 142 -17.73 1.38 -22.14
CA LEU A 142 -16.91 0.26 -21.73
C LEU A 142 -16.48 -0.59 -22.93
N PRO A 143 -15.38 -1.36 -22.82
CA PRO A 143 -14.88 -2.19 -23.92
C PRO A 143 -15.82 -3.30 -24.40
N ASP A 144 -16.80 -3.68 -23.59
CA ASP A 144 -17.88 -4.62 -23.96
C ASP A 144 -19.03 -3.94 -24.72
N GLY A 145 -18.90 -2.63 -24.97
CA GLY A 145 -19.85 -1.82 -25.73
C GLY A 145 -20.92 -1.15 -24.88
N ALA A 146 -20.97 -1.41 -23.56
CA ALA A 146 -21.91 -0.76 -22.66
C ALA A 146 -21.62 0.74 -22.56
N GLU A 147 -22.68 1.56 -22.61
CA GLU A 147 -22.64 3.01 -22.53
C GLU A 147 -23.45 3.46 -21.30
N GLY A 148 -22.98 4.47 -20.57
CA GLY A 148 -23.62 4.96 -19.36
C GLY A 148 -22.73 5.90 -18.56
N TYR A 149 -22.97 6.03 -17.26
CA TYR A 149 -22.34 7.05 -16.42
C TYR A 149 -21.37 6.50 -15.38
N LEU A 150 -20.28 7.22 -15.14
CA LEU A 150 -19.44 7.09 -13.96
C LEU A 150 -19.60 8.34 -13.11
N MET A 151 -20.08 8.16 -11.87
CA MET A 151 -20.18 9.22 -10.88
C MET A 151 -19.01 9.11 -9.91
N LEU A 152 -18.21 10.16 -9.84
CA LEU A 152 -17.06 10.31 -8.94
C LEU A 152 -17.37 11.43 -7.95
N LEU A 153 -17.33 11.10 -6.66
CA LEU A 153 -17.47 12.04 -5.56
C LEU A 153 -16.23 11.94 -4.68
N TRP A 154 -15.49 13.03 -4.51
CA TRP A 154 -14.26 13.02 -3.72
C TRP A 154 -14.04 14.35 -2.98
N ASP A 155 -13.18 14.33 -1.96
CA ASP A 155 -12.62 15.55 -1.39
C ASP A 155 -11.25 15.85 -2.04
N GLN A 156 -11.06 17.09 -2.51
CA GLN A 156 -9.73 17.61 -2.81
C GLN A 156 -9.43 18.73 -1.81
N MET A 157 -8.38 18.54 -1.00
CA MET A 157 -7.81 19.55 -0.07
C MET A 157 -8.64 19.88 1.20
N ASP A 158 -9.11 18.86 1.91
CA ASP A 158 -9.85 18.98 3.18
C ASP A 158 -11.04 19.96 3.10
N GLN A 159 -11.57 20.24 1.90
CA GLN A 159 -12.64 21.22 1.70
C GLN A 159 -13.99 20.60 1.99
N VAL A 160 -14.22 19.38 1.52
CA VAL A 160 -15.39 18.59 1.87
C VAL A 160 -15.33 18.26 3.35
N ASP A 161 -14.17 17.92 3.92
CA ASP A 161 -14.04 17.69 5.37
C ASP A 161 -14.34 18.94 6.22
N ARG A 162 -13.95 20.14 5.76
CA ARG A 162 -14.30 21.40 6.44
C ARG A 162 -15.78 21.75 6.30
N TRP A 163 -16.35 21.55 5.13
CA TRP A 163 -17.79 21.72 4.88
C TRP A 163 -18.61 20.73 5.71
N ALA A 164 -18.26 19.45 5.65
CA ALA A 164 -18.76 18.35 6.47
C ALA A 164 -18.68 18.68 7.97
N ALA A 165 -17.51 19.10 8.44
CA ALA A 165 -17.30 19.50 9.83
C ALA A 165 -18.11 20.75 10.21
N SER A 166 -18.39 21.65 9.27
CA SER A 166 -19.28 22.79 9.47
C SER A 166 -20.73 22.33 9.62
N LEU A 167 -21.22 21.48 8.72
CA LEU A 167 -22.55 20.88 8.80
C LEU A 167 -22.74 20.10 10.12
N ARG A 168 -21.75 19.29 10.51
CA ARG A 168 -21.72 18.58 11.79
C ARG A 168 -21.77 19.52 13.00
N ARG A 169 -21.01 20.63 12.97
CA ARG A 169 -21.07 21.67 14.03
C ARG A 169 -22.44 22.34 14.11
N GLU A 170 -23.17 22.40 13.01
CA GLU A 170 -24.54 22.91 12.93
C GLU A 170 -25.61 21.84 13.22
N GLY A 171 -25.24 20.59 13.49
CA GLY A 171 -26.16 19.47 13.69
C GLY A 171 -26.92 19.05 12.43
N LYS A 172 -26.39 19.37 11.24
CA LYS A 172 -26.94 18.98 9.94
C LYS A 172 -26.22 17.73 9.43
N THR A 173 -26.98 16.85 8.80
CA THR A 173 -26.52 15.58 8.23
C THR A 173 -26.61 15.66 6.71
N VAL A 174 -25.72 14.97 5.98
CA VAL A 174 -25.78 14.88 4.51
C VAL A 174 -26.27 13.48 4.15
N PRO A 175 -27.57 13.25 3.89
CA PRO A 175 -28.04 11.94 3.50
C PRO A 175 -27.47 11.56 2.13
N PHE A 176 -27.25 10.26 1.92
CA PHE A 176 -26.97 9.76 0.57
C PHE A 176 -28.13 10.13 -0.38
N PRO A 177 -27.87 10.71 -1.56
CA PRO A 177 -28.95 11.25 -2.40
C PRO A 177 -29.80 10.13 -3.00
N SER A 178 -31.11 10.13 -2.73
CA SER A 178 -32.01 9.09 -3.20
C SER A 178 -32.13 9.04 -4.72
N GLU A 179 -31.88 10.16 -5.40
CA GLU A 179 -31.90 10.27 -6.86
C GLU A 179 -30.85 9.38 -7.53
N VAL A 180 -29.76 9.02 -6.82
CA VAL A 180 -28.76 8.09 -7.35
C VAL A 180 -29.38 6.71 -7.63
N TYR A 181 -30.39 6.30 -6.84
CA TYR A 181 -31.09 5.03 -7.02
C TYR A 181 -32.01 5.01 -8.25
N GLU A 182 -32.25 6.16 -8.87
CA GLU A 182 -33.13 6.31 -10.05
C GLU A 182 -32.34 6.26 -11.38
N LEU A 183 -31.01 6.21 -11.32
CA LEU A 183 -30.14 6.26 -12.51
C LEU A 183 -30.07 4.88 -13.19
N GLU A 184 -30.84 4.67 -14.25
CA GLU A 184 -30.91 3.39 -14.96
C GLU A 184 -29.62 3.07 -15.75
N ALA A 185 -28.88 4.09 -16.20
CA ALA A 185 -27.67 3.94 -17.00
C ALA A 185 -26.37 4.15 -16.20
N ILE A 186 -26.41 4.16 -14.86
CA ILE A 186 -25.19 4.29 -14.05
C ILE A 186 -24.34 3.01 -14.12
N LEU A 187 -23.12 3.15 -14.63
CA LEU A 187 -22.14 2.08 -14.75
C LEU A 187 -21.17 2.05 -13.56
N GLY A 188 -20.94 3.18 -12.89
CA GLY A 188 -20.07 3.21 -11.72
C GLY A 188 -20.40 4.33 -10.75
N LEU A 189 -20.29 4.02 -9.47
CA LEU A 189 -20.39 4.96 -8.37
C LEU A 189 -19.12 4.83 -7.52
N TRP A 190 -18.32 5.89 -7.44
CA TRP A 190 -17.13 5.95 -6.61
C TRP A 190 -17.19 7.18 -5.71
N ILE A 191 -17.22 6.93 -4.41
CA ILE A 191 -17.36 7.93 -3.37
C ILE A 191 -16.17 7.78 -2.43
N TRP A 192 -15.45 8.88 -2.22
CA TRP A 192 -14.27 8.91 -1.37
C TRP A 192 -14.32 10.10 -0.42
N SER A 193 -14.20 9.82 0.88
CA SER A 193 -14.11 10.84 1.95
C SER A 193 -15.28 11.82 2.01
N ILE A 194 -16.47 11.40 1.58
CA ILE A 194 -17.71 12.18 1.72
C ILE A 194 -18.47 11.69 2.96
N PRO A 195 -18.86 12.58 3.89
CA PRO A 195 -19.50 12.21 5.16
C PRO A 195 -20.99 11.89 5.00
N PHE A 196 -21.36 11.09 4.00
CA PHE A 196 -22.75 10.71 3.84
C PHE A 196 -23.24 9.98 5.09
N GLU A 197 -24.32 10.45 5.68
CA GLU A 197 -24.96 9.87 6.85
C GLU A 197 -26.14 8.98 6.44
N GLY A 198 -26.45 8.00 7.29
CA GLY A 198 -27.52 7.04 7.06
C GLY A 198 -26.98 5.71 6.55
N GLN A 199 -27.88 4.91 5.99
CA GLN A 199 -27.59 3.56 5.50
C GLN A 199 -27.86 3.48 4.00
N LEU A 200 -27.09 2.63 3.30
CA LEU A 200 -27.47 2.23 1.95
C LEU A 200 -28.84 1.55 2.01
N THR A 201 -29.75 1.89 1.10
CA THR A 201 -31.11 1.34 1.09
C THR A 201 -31.21 0.12 0.16
N GLU A 202 -32.33 -0.62 0.24
CA GLU A 202 -32.61 -1.73 -0.67
C GLU A 202 -32.81 -1.29 -2.14
N ASP A 203 -32.90 0.02 -2.40
CA ASP A 203 -33.03 0.57 -3.74
C ASP A 203 -31.74 0.46 -4.55
N ILE A 204 -30.58 0.23 -3.90
CA ILE A 204 -29.32 -0.01 -4.60
C ILE A 204 -29.43 -1.18 -5.59
N GLY A 205 -30.24 -2.19 -5.29
CA GLY A 205 -30.46 -3.33 -6.18
C GLY A 205 -31.21 -3.01 -7.47
N ASN A 206 -31.78 -1.81 -7.61
CA ASN A 206 -32.43 -1.35 -8.83
C ASN A 206 -31.41 -0.93 -9.90
N LEU A 207 -30.16 -0.62 -9.51
CA LEU A 207 -29.09 -0.16 -10.41
C LEU A 207 -28.48 -1.32 -11.21
N ALA A 208 -29.29 -2.04 -11.99
CA ALA A 208 -28.90 -3.29 -12.66
C ALA A 208 -27.70 -3.14 -13.64
N THR A 209 -27.43 -1.92 -14.09
CA THR A 209 -26.30 -1.58 -14.97
C THR A 209 -25.00 -1.30 -14.21
N LEU A 210 -25.05 -1.17 -12.87
CA LEU A 210 -23.87 -0.85 -12.06
C LEU A 210 -22.80 -1.95 -12.18
N ARG A 211 -21.57 -1.53 -12.51
CA ARG A 211 -20.37 -2.37 -12.65
C ARG A 211 -19.35 -2.10 -11.55
N LEU A 212 -19.34 -0.89 -11.01
CA LEU A 212 -18.45 -0.43 -9.95
C LEU A 212 -19.26 0.22 -8.83
N LEU A 213 -19.09 -0.28 -7.61
CA LEU A 213 -19.55 0.38 -6.40
C LEU A 213 -18.36 0.52 -5.45
N ALA A 214 -17.89 1.74 -5.22
CA ALA A 214 -16.80 2.04 -4.31
C ALA A 214 -17.23 3.10 -3.30
N LEU A 215 -17.27 2.71 -2.03
CA LEU A 215 -17.69 3.53 -0.89
C LEU A 215 -16.53 3.58 0.11
N GLU A 216 -15.73 4.65 0.06
CA GLU A 216 -14.45 4.72 0.76
C GLU A 216 -14.41 5.91 1.71
N HIS A 217 -14.07 5.64 2.98
CA HIS A 217 -14.03 6.62 4.06
C HIS A 217 -15.32 7.46 4.18
N THR A 218 -16.46 6.83 3.89
CA THR A 218 -17.78 7.44 4.08
C THR A 218 -18.24 7.27 5.52
N HIS A 219 -19.09 8.19 6.02
CA HIS A 219 -19.74 8.07 7.32
C HIS A 219 -21.02 7.21 7.30
N MET A 220 -21.26 6.48 6.20
CA MET A 220 -22.42 5.60 6.08
C MET A 220 -22.29 4.44 7.04
N TYR A 221 -23.41 4.08 7.67
CA TYR A 221 -23.46 3.03 8.67
C TYR A 221 -24.54 1.97 8.35
N GLY A 222 -24.59 0.90 9.12
CA GLY A 222 -25.68 -0.08 9.07
C GLY A 222 -25.34 -1.39 8.38
N ARG A 223 -26.35 -2.08 7.85
CA ARG A 223 -26.16 -3.36 7.14
C ARG A 223 -26.06 -3.15 5.64
N LEU A 224 -25.23 -3.95 4.97
CA LEU A 224 -25.31 -4.03 3.51
C LEU A 224 -26.69 -4.56 3.07
N PRO A 225 -27.39 -3.86 2.16
CA PRO A 225 -28.70 -4.26 1.65
C PRO A 225 -28.65 -5.62 0.96
N ALA A 226 -29.66 -6.47 1.18
CA ALA A 226 -29.71 -7.79 0.55
C ALA A 226 -29.88 -7.71 -0.98
N SER A 227 -30.59 -6.68 -1.44
CA SER A 227 -30.77 -6.31 -2.85
C SER A 227 -29.47 -6.01 -3.59
N LEU A 228 -28.34 -5.77 -2.91
CA LEU A 228 -27.03 -5.68 -3.56
C LEU A 228 -26.75 -6.93 -4.39
N GLY A 229 -27.24 -8.10 -3.96
CA GLY A 229 -27.15 -9.36 -4.71
C GLY A 229 -27.92 -9.39 -6.03
N ASN A 230 -28.79 -8.40 -6.31
CA ASN A 230 -29.47 -8.25 -7.60
C ASN A 230 -28.56 -7.59 -8.64
N LEU A 231 -27.45 -6.98 -8.23
CA LEU A 231 -26.47 -6.34 -9.11
C LEU A 231 -25.60 -7.39 -9.82
N THR A 232 -26.22 -8.25 -10.61
CA THR A 232 -25.57 -9.37 -11.31
C THR A 232 -24.47 -8.96 -12.28
N SER A 233 -24.43 -7.67 -12.66
CA SER A 233 -23.38 -7.11 -13.51
C SER A 233 -22.22 -6.47 -12.74
N LEU A 234 -22.31 -6.37 -11.41
CA LEU A 234 -21.29 -5.74 -10.58
C LEU A 234 -19.97 -6.52 -10.71
N LYS A 235 -18.90 -5.81 -11.08
CA LYS A 235 -17.56 -6.37 -11.24
C LYS A 235 -16.63 -5.97 -10.10
N VAL A 236 -16.83 -4.79 -9.53
CA VAL A 236 -16.02 -4.24 -8.45
C VAL A 236 -16.92 -3.79 -7.31
N LEU A 237 -16.64 -4.29 -6.12
CA LEU A 237 -17.23 -3.82 -4.88
C LEU A 237 -16.09 -3.41 -3.93
N SER A 238 -16.00 -2.12 -3.63
CA SER A 238 -15.08 -1.55 -2.65
C SER A 238 -15.85 -0.89 -1.52
N ILE A 239 -15.56 -1.30 -0.28
CA ILE A 239 -16.12 -0.72 0.93
C ILE A 239 -14.98 -0.52 1.91
N VAL A 240 -14.56 0.73 2.10
CA VAL A 240 -13.50 1.08 3.03
C VAL A 240 -14.10 1.96 4.12
N GLY A 241 -14.11 1.45 5.34
CA GLY A 241 -14.61 2.16 6.51
C GLY A 241 -13.59 3.12 7.11
N SER A 242 -13.89 3.57 8.33
CA SER A 242 -13.00 4.37 9.16
C SER A 242 -12.81 3.68 10.51
N LEU A 243 -11.60 3.73 11.05
CA LEU A 243 -11.23 3.16 12.35
C LEU A 243 -12.04 3.72 13.55
N GLN A 244 -12.70 4.86 13.37
CA GLN A 244 -13.34 5.61 14.45
C GLN A 244 -14.87 5.42 14.50
N GLU A 245 -15.51 5.02 13.40
CA GLU A 245 -16.98 4.87 13.31
C GLU A 245 -17.34 3.55 12.63
N VAL A 246 -18.20 2.74 13.25
CA VAL A 246 -18.63 1.44 12.72
C VAL A 246 -19.52 1.69 11.49
N THR A 247 -18.94 1.55 10.30
CA THR A 247 -19.61 1.79 9.02
C THR A 247 -20.52 0.61 8.65
N PHE A 248 -20.04 -0.40 7.95
CA PHE A 248 -20.90 -1.49 7.46
C PHE A 248 -20.78 -2.79 8.26
N SER A 249 -21.92 -3.47 8.42
CA SER A 249 -22.11 -4.74 9.15
C SER A 249 -23.02 -5.71 8.38
N GLY A 250 -23.17 -6.95 8.85
CA GLY A 250 -24.01 -7.96 8.19
C GLY A 250 -23.19 -9.03 7.47
N LEU A 251 -23.81 -9.69 6.49
CA LEU A 251 -23.17 -10.75 5.69
C LEU A 251 -22.39 -10.14 4.52
N LEU A 252 -21.41 -10.89 4.05
CA LEU A 252 -20.63 -10.56 2.86
C LEU A 252 -21.52 -10.57 1.61
N PRO A 253 -21.02 -10.06 0.47
CA PRO A 253 -21.84 -9.91 -0.72
C PRO A 253 -22.51 -11.24 -1.12
N PRO A 254 -23.79 -11.24 -1.50
CA PRO A 254 -24.51 -12.48 -1.73
C PRO A 254 -23.83 -13.32 -2.82
N ALA A 255 -23.88 -14.65 -2.69
CA ALA A 255 -23.40 -15.62 -3.70
C ALA A 255 -23.99 -15.45 -5.12
N ARG A 256 -24.87 -14.46 -5.32
CA ARG A 256 -25.51 -14.08 -6.58
C ARG A 256 -24.69 -13.10 -7.42
N LEU A 257 -23.64 -12.47 -6.88
CA LEU A 257 -22.76 -11.56 -7.62
C LEU A 257 -21.77 -12.29 -8.53
N GLN A 258 -22.29 -13.08 -9.46
CA GLN A 258 -21.52 -14.00 -10.30
C GLN A 258 -20.52 -13.31 -11.24
N SER A 259 -20.68 -11.99 -11.49
CA SER A 259 -19.74 -11.19 -12.29
C SER A 259 -18.63 -10.53 -11.47
N LEU A 260 -18.64 -10.66 -10.14
CA LEU A 260 -17.71 -9.97 -9.26
C LEU A 260 -16.28 -10.49 -9.49
N ASP A 261 -15.39 -9.58 -9.86
CA ASP A 261 -13.96 -9.83 -10.13
C ASP A 261 -13.13 -9.31 -8.95
N PHE A 262 -13.53 -8.17 -8.40
CA PHE A 262 -12.82 -7.45 -7.34
C PHE A 262 -13.70 -7.25 -6.11
N LEU A 263 -13.22 -7.72 -4.97
CA LEU A 263 -13.80 -7.46 -3.65
C LEU A 263 -12.76 -6.78 -2.75
N TRP A 264 -13.01 -5.52 -2.40
CA TRP A 264 -12.20 -4.73 -1.47
C TRP A 264 -13.06 -4.40 -0.24
N ILE A 265 -12.70 -4.88 0.93
CA ILE A 265 -13.37 -4.52 2.18
C ILE A 265 -12.32 -4.24 3.26
N MET A 266 -12.29 -3.04 3.80
CA MET A 266 -11.35 -2.66 4.84
C MET A 266 -12.02 -1.91 5.97
N ASP A 267 -11.54 -2.15 7.20
CA ASP A 267 -11.85 -1.34 8.37
C ASP A 267 -13.36 -1.21 8.63
N THR A 268 -14.05 -2.34 8.50
CA THR A 268 -15.50 -2.52 8.69
C THR A 268 -15.79 -3.53 9.80
N SER A 269 -17.07 -3.76 10.14
CA SER A 269 -17.47 -4.72 11.18
C SER A 269 -18.49 -5.74 10.65
N PHE A 270 -18.16 -6.36 9.52
CA PHE A 270 -18.84 -7.54 9.00
C PHE A 270 -18.63 -8.76 9.91
N GLY A 271 -19.70 -9.51 10.11
CA GLY A 271 -19.65 -10.83 10.75
C GLY A 271 -19.91 -11.94 9.73
N GLY A 272 -19.78 -13.20 10.13
CA GLY A 272 -20.08 -14.34 9.27
C GLY A 272 -18.85 -15.01 8.70
N SER A 273 -19.05 -15.89 7.71
CA SER A 273 -18.01 -16.71 7.09
C SER A 273 -17.75 -16.27 5.65
N LEU A 274 -16.53 -16.53 5.15
CA LEU A 274 -16.20 -16.38 3.73
C LEU A 274 -16.81 -17.47 2.84
N ASP A 275 -17.44 -18.51 3.40
CA ASP A 275 -18.07 -19.59 2.62
C ASP A 275 -19.13 -19.07 1.62
N GLU A 276 -19.71 -17.91 1.85
CA GLU A 276 -20.68 -17.30 0.93
C GLU A 276 -20.03 -16.83 -0.38
N LEU A 277 -18.72 -16.53 -0.35
CA LEU A 277 -17.93 -16.16 -1.53
C LEU A 277 -17.46 -17.38 -2.32
N ALA A 278 -17.60 -18.60 -1.79
CA ALA A 278 -17.17 -19.85 -2.42
C ALA A 278 -17.71 -20.03 -3.85
N ASN A 279 -18.92 -19.52 -4.10
CA ASN A 279 -19.61 -19.70 -5.37
C ASN A 279 -19.31 -18.59 -6.38
N LEU A 280 -18.46 -17.62 -6.06
CA LEU A 280 -18.11 -16.51 -6.94
C LEU A 280 -16.93 -16.91 -7.84
N THR A 281 -17.24 -17.63 -8.93
CA THR A 281 -16.22 -18.21 -9.81
C THR A 281 -15.40 -17.21 -10.63
N GLN A 282 -15.88 -15.97 -10.77
CA GLN A 282 -15.19 -14.90 -11.50
C GLN A 282 -14.23 -14.08 -10.61
N LEU A 283 -14.24 -14.32 -9.30
CA LEU A 283 -13.47 -13.56 -8.33
C LEU A 283 -11.97 -13.78 -8.58
N LYS A 284 -11.21 -12.69 -8.72
CA LYS A 284 -9.74 -12.74 -8.88
C LYS A 284 -9.01 -11.97 -7.79
N TYR A 285 -9.62 -10.92 -7.25
CA TYR A 285 -9.01 -10.07 -6.24
C TYR A 285 -9.90 -10.05 -5.01
N VAL A 286 -9.36 -10.53 -3.90
CA VAL A 286 -10.02 -10.48 -2.59
C VAL A 286 -9.10 -9.77 -1.62
N HIS A 287 -9.52 -8.59 -1.18
CA HIS A 287 -8.78 -7.76 -0.26
C HIS A 287 -9.63 -7.45 0.95
N LEU A 288 -9.45 -8.20 2.03
CA LEU A 288 -10.15 -8.05 3.28
C LEU A 288 -9.15 -7.68 4.38
N ARG A 289 -9.33 -6.50 5.00
CA ARG A 289 -8.51 -6.07 6.14
C ARG A 289 -9.37 -5.61 7.30
N ARG A 290 -9.15 -6.15 8.51
CA ARG A 290 -9.94 -5.81 9.70
C ARG A 290 -11.46 -5.73 9.46
N PRO A 291 -12.10 -6.71 8.80
CA PRO A 291 -13.53 -6.65 8.53
C PRO A 291 -14.38 -7.12 9.72
N GLY A 292 -13.79 -7.65 10.81
CA GLY A 292 -14.55 -8.23 11.93
C GLY A 292 -14.95 -9.71 11.78
N LEU A 293 -14.61 -10.35 10.66
CA LEU A 293 -15.09 -11.67 10.24
C LEU A 293 -14.64 -12.86 11.11
N ARG A 294 -13.60 -12.71 11.95
CA ARG A 294 -13.06 -13.77 12.86
C ARG A 294 -13.01 -15.16 12.22
N LEU A 295 -12.33 -15.28 11.08
CA LEU A 295 -12.26 -16.52 10.30
C LEU A 295 -11.35 -17.53 10.99
N SER A 296 -11.76 -18.79 11.09
CA SER A 296 -10.92 -19.85 11.66
C SER A 296 -9.91 -20.45 10.69
N HIS A 297 -10.11 -20.28 9.38
CA HIS A 297 -9.27 -20.84 8.31
C HIS A 297 -9.56 -20.15 6.99
N VAL A 298 -8.60 -20.18 6.05
CA VAL A 298 -8.80 -19.72 4.67
C VAL A 298 -9.65 -20.76 3.94
N PRO A 299 -10.87 -20.44 3.47
CA PRO A 299 -11.71 -21.41 2.77
C PRO A 299 -11.12 -21.71 1.40
N SER A 300 -10.80 -22.98 1.14
CA SER A 300 -10.27 -23.45 -0.15
C SER A 300 -11.26 -23.32 -1.31
N THR A 301 -12.52 -23.01 -1.01
CA THR A 301 -13.58 -22.78 -1.99
C THR A 301 -13.60 -21.34 -2.50
N LEU A 302 -12.84 -20.41 -1.91
CA LEU A 302 -12.80 -19.01 -2.32
C LEU A 302 -12.19 -18.86 -3.71
N GLY A 303 -13.02 -18.63 -4.73
CA GLY A 303 -12.60 -18.27 -6.10
C GLY A 303 -11.51 -19.19 -6.70
N PRO A 304 -11.81 -20.09 -7.65
CA PRO A 304 -10.78 -21.01 -8.16
C PRO A 304 -9.64 -20.33 -8.94
N ASN A 305 -9.81 -19.07 -9.36
CA ASN A 305 -8.88 -18.34 -10.22
C ASN A 305 -8.35 -17.05 -9.56
N LEU A 306 -8.13 -17.06 -8.25
CA LEU A 306 -7.56 -15.91 -7.56
C LEU A 306 -6.19 -15.53 -8.13
N THR A 307 -6.03 -14.22 -8.35
CA THR A 307 -4.80 -13.55 -8.73
C THR A 307 -4.18 -12.85 -7.52
N SER A 308 -5.00 -12.31 -6.62
CA SER A 308 -4.54 -11.69 -5.37
C SER A 308 -5.47 -12.07 -4.22
N LEU A 309 -4.87 -12.46 -3.10
CA LEU A 309 -5.58 -12.78 -1.87
C LEU A 309 -4.93 -12.06 -0.69
N THR A 310 -5.62 -11.05 -0.18
CA THR A 310 -5.30 -10.34 1.05
C THR A 310 -6.38 -10.63 2.09
N LEU A 311 -6.00 -11.25 3.19
CA LEU A 311 -6.84 -11.51 4.36
C LEU A 311 -6.09 -11.07 5.61
N SER A 312 -5.89 -9.76 5.79
CA SER A 312 -5.07 -9.18 6.87
C SER A 312 -5.91 -8.85 8.11
N ASP A 313 -5.46 -9.25 9.30
CA ASP A 313 -6.17 -9.05 10.58
C ASP A 313 -7.68 -9.42 10.50
N VAL A 314 -7.94 -10.65 10.06
CA VAL A 314 -9.30 -11.20 9.98
C VAL A 314 -9.54 -12.31 11.00
N GLY A 315 -8.57 -12.51 11.91
CA GLY A 315 -8.62 -13.52 12.98
C GLY A 315 -8.30 -14.94 12.53
N LEU A 316 -7.69 -15.14 11.35
CA LEU A 316 -7.25 -16.47 10.88
C LEU A 316 -6.37 -17.12 11.94
N SER A 317 -6.59 -18.41 12.19
CA SER A 317 -5.84 -19.17 13.18
C SER A 317 -5.55 -20.59 12.70
N GLY A 318 -4.69 -21.30 13.43
CA GLY A 318 -4.28 -22.65 13.03
C GLY A 318 -3.34 -22.67 11.82
N PRO A 319 -3.03 -23.87 11.29
CA PRO A 319 -2.11 -24.02 10.17
C PRO A 319 -2.72 -23.70 8.82
N LEU A 320 -1.89 -23.20 7.90
CA LEU A 320 -2.22 -23.20 6.48
C LEU A 320 -2.20 -24.63 5.94
N SER A 321 -3.11 -24.93 5.00
CA SER A 321 -3.13 -26.22 4.32
C SER A 321 -1.89 -26.37 3.44
N ASP A 322 -1.26 -27.55 3.43
CA ASP A 322 -0.16 -27.85 2.50
C ASP A 322 -0.58 -27.70 1.03
N GLY A 323 -1.86 -27.91 0.71
CA GLY A 323 -2.38 -27.78 -0.65
C GLY A 323 -2.66 -26.33 -1.10
N PHE A 324 -2.22 -25.31 -0.35
CA PHE A 324 -2.56 -23.91 -0.60
C PHE A 324 -2.17 -23.46 -2.03
N GLY A 325 -0.92 -23.68 -2.43
CA GLY A 325 -0.44 -23.29 -3.77
C GLY A 325 -1.15 -24.04 -4.90
N SER A 326 -1.55 -25.30 -4.66
CA SER A 326 -2.34 -26.08 -5.63
C SER A 326 -3.79 -25.63 -5.73
N THR A 327 -4.32 -24.99 -4.68
CA THR A 327 -5.68 -24.43 -4.67
C THR A 327 -5.74 -23.18 -5.54
N TRP A 328 -4.72 -22.32 -5.47
CA TRP A 328 -4.63 -21.08 -6.25
C TRP A 328 -3.33 -21.01 -7.06
N PRO A 329 -3.20 -21.81 -8.13
CA PRO A 329 -1.95 -21.90 -8.91
C PRO A 329 -1.63 -20.62 -9.70
N TYR A 330 -2.61 -19.72 -9.88
CA TYR A 330 -2.46 -18.47 -10.61
C TYR A 330 -2.17 -17.25 -9.71
N LEU A 331 -2.00 -17.47 -8.41
CA LEU A 331 -1.79 -16.40 -7.44
C LEU A 331 -0.51 -15.61 -7.75
N LEU A 332 -0.61 -14.28 -7.74
CA LEU A 332 0.50 -13.34 -7.85
C LEU A 332 0.83 -12.73 -6.49
N GLY A 333 -0.19 -12.40 -5.70
CA GLY A 333 -0.05 -11.79 -4.39
C GLY A 333 -0.77 -12.56 -3.30
N LEU A 334 -0.08 -12.80 -2.19
CA LEU A 334 -0.62 -13.37 -0.97
C LEU A 334 -0.27 -12.48 0.22
N ASP A 335 -1.28 -12.00 0.92
CA ASP A 335 -1.11 -11.30 2.20
C ASP A 335 -2.04 -11.91 3.24
N LEU A 336 -1.47 -12.57 4.24
CA LEU A 336 -2.20 -13.11 5.40
C LEU A 336 -1.68 -12.51 6.71
N SER A 337 -1.14 -11.29 6.65
CA SER A 337 -0.55 -10.59 7.78
C SER A 337 -1.51 -10.39 8.94
N ASP A 338 -0.95 -10.10 10.11
CA ASP A 338 -1.70 -9.65 11.29
C ASP A 338 -2.77 -10.67 11.76
N ASN A 339 -2.58 -11.95 11.45
CA ASN A 339 -3.45 -13.04 11.90
C ASN A 339 -2.81 -13.85 13.04
N GLN A 340 -3.52 -14.86 13.52
CA GLN A 340 -3.09 -15.82 14.55
C GLN A 340 -2.72 -17.18 13.94
N LEU A 341 -2.25 -17.18 12.68
CA LEU A 341 -1.83 -18.37 11.97
C LEU A 341 -0.65 -19.04 12.70
N SER A 342 -0.55 -20.36 12.59
CA SER A 342 0.45 -21.17 13.30
C SER A 342 0.89 -22.36 12.43
N GLY A 343 1.71 -23.27 12.99
CA GLY A 343 2.20 -24.42 12.23
C GLY A 343 3.26 -24.04 11.18
N PRO A 344 3.69 -25.01 10.36
CA PRO A 344 4.74 -24.77 9.35
C PRO A 344 4.25 -23.91 8.19
N LEU A 345 5.19 -23.22 7.54
CA LEU A 345 4.97 -22.65 6.22
C LEU A 345 4.71 -23.78 5.20
N PRO A 346 3.66 -23.69 4.36
CA PRO A 346 3.33 -24.75 3.42
C PRO A 346 4.38 -24.84 2.30
N SER A 347 5.09 -25.96 2.23
CA SER A 347 6.11 -26.17 1.18
C SER A 347 5.53 -26.12 -0.22
N ALA A 348 4.33 -26.69 -0.38
CA ALA A 348 3.59 -26.74 -1.64
C ALA A 348 2.95 -25.41 -2.09
N LEU A 349 3.26 -24.29 -1.41
CA LEU A 349 2.97 -22.94 -1.93
C LEU A 349 3.75 -22.66 -3.23
N ASP A 350 4.85 -23.38 -3.45
CA ASP A 350 5.68 -23.35 -4.65
C ASP A 350 4.91 -23.72 -5.94
N ASN A 351 3.78 -24.43 -5.82
CA ASN A 351 2.88 -24.72 -6.94
C ASN A 351 2.23 -23.45 -7.54
N ALA A 352 2.14 -22.36 -6.77
CA ALA A 352 1.72 -21.05 -7.27
C ALA A 352 2.94 -20.30 -7.88
N MET A 353 3.49 -20.84 -8.97
CA MET A 353 4.76 -20.41 -9.57
C MET A 353 4.79 -18.95 -10.07
N ASN A 354 3.64 -18.28 -10.11
CA ASN A 354 3.53 -16.88 -10.52
C ASN A 354 3.59 -15.89 -9.36
N LEU A 355 3.74 -16.35 -8.12
CA LEU A 355 3.84 -15.48 -6.95
C LEU A 355 4.98 -14.45 -7.10
N THR A 356 4.64 -13.19 -6.91
CA THR A 356 5.55 -12.04 -6.89
C THR A 356 5.58 -11.39 -5.50
N TYR A 357 4.52 -11.56 -4.71
CA TYR A 357 4.36 -10.93 -3.40
C TYR A 357 3.85 -11.94 -2.37
N ILE A 358 4.56 -12.07 -1.25
CA ILE A 358 4.15 -12.85 -0.09
C ILE A 358 4.38 -12.01 1.18
N GLU A 359 3.32 -11.78 1.94
CA GLU A 359 3.37 -11.16 3.26
C GLU A 359 2.64 -12.01 4.30
N LEU A 360 3.39 -12.52 5.27
CA LEU A 360 2.92 -13.43 6.32
C LEU A 360 3.40 -12.95 7.71
N CYS A 361 3.65 -11.65 7.85
CA CYS A 361 4.06 -11.04 9.12
C CYS A 361 2.97 -11.23 10.20
N CYS A 362 3.38 -11.49 11.45
CA CYS A 362 2.47 -11.72 12.56
C CYS A 362 2.66 -10.67 13.67
N GLN A 363 1.62 -9.90 14.01
CA GLN A 363 1.69 -8.92 15.11
C GLN A 363 1.36 -9.50 16.51
N GLY A 364 1.05 -10.79 16.61
CA GLY A 364 0.57 -11.44 17.83
C GLY A 364 1.68 -12.12 18.63
N GLY A 365 2.14 -11.49 19.73
CA GLY A 365 3.15 -12.05 20.65
C GLY A 365 2.89 -13.50 21.11
N THR A 366 3.98 -14.20 21.50
CA THR A 366 4.23 -15.59 21.98
C THR A 366 3.28 -16.77 21.71
N ASN A 367 2.01 -16.58 21.36
CA ASN A 367 1.00 -17.62 21.20
C ASN A 367 0.50 -17.78 19.74
N GLY A 368 0.99 -16.97 18.79
CA GLY A 368 0.72 -17.06 17.35
C GLY A 368 2.01 -16.98 16.52
N GLY A 369 1.91 -17.21 15.21
CA GLY A 369 3.02 -17.14 14.24
C GLY A 369 3.41 -18.51 13.65
N PHE A 370 3.89 -18.48 12.41
CA PHE A 370 4.44 -19.64 11.71
C PHE A 370 5.66 -20.20 12.44
N GLN A 371 5.82 -21.53 12.40
CA GLN A 371 6.84 -22.29 13.11
C GLN A 371 7.62 -23.19 12.15
N GLY A 372 8.65 -23.87 12.67
CA GLY A 372 9.43 -24.81 11.87
C GLY A 372 10.45 -24.10 10.99
N ARG A 373 10.80 -24.70 9.85
CA ARG A 373 11.86 -24.20 8.95
C ARG A 373 11.28 -23.46 7.76
N LEU A 374 12.08 -22.57 7.18
CA LEU A 374 11.82 -22.02 5.85
C LEU A 374 11.79 -23.15 4.80
N PRO A 375 10.76 -23.23 3.93
CA PRO A 375 10.69 -24.27 2.92
C PRO A 375 11.77 -24.10 1.85
N ALA A 376 12.50 -25.17 1.55
CA ALA A 376 13.51 -25.17 0.49
C ALA A 376 12.86 -25.09 -0.90
N GLU A 377 11.65 -25.64 -1.03
CA GLU A 377 10.82 -25.70 -2.24
C GLU A 377 10.49 -24.31 -2.78
N TRP A 378 10.37 -23.31 -1.89
CA TRP A 378 10.12 -21.92 -2.28
C TRP A 378 11.25 -21.34 -3.14
N GLY A 379 12.44 -21.95 -3.18
CA GLY A 379 13.49 -21.59 -4.14
C GLY A 379 13.06 -21.73 -5.61
N SER A 380 11.94 -22.39 -5.92
CA SER A 380 11.37 -22.44 -7.27
C SER A 380 10.51 -21.20 -7.64
N LEU A 381 10.15 -20.35 -6.67
CA LEU A 381 9.39 -19.11 -6.87
C LEU A 381 10.27 -18.00 -7.48
N THR A 382 10.82 -18.25 -8.66
CA THR A 382 11.81 -17.38 -9.33
C THR A 382 11.30 -15.98 -9.68
N LYS A 383 9.98 -15.77 -9.65
CA LYS A 383 9.30 -14.47 -9.86
C LYS A 383 9.03 -13.70 -8.57
N LEU A 384 9.32 -14.27 -7.40
CA LEU A 384 9.08 -13.63 -6.13
C LEU A 384 9.95 -12.37 -6.01
N GLU A 385 9.31 -11.23 -5.78
CA GLU A 385 9.97 -9.92 -5.65
C GLU A 385 9.95 -9.43 -4.20
N PHE A 386 8.88 -9.74 -3.46
CA PHE A 386 8.69 -9.33 -2.07
C PHE A 386 8.35 -10.54 -1.20
N LEU A 387 9.12 -10.72 -0.12
CA LEU A 387 8.87 -11.74 0.90
C LEU A 387 9.03 -11.15 2.29
N ASP A 388 7.92 -11.07 3.03
CA ASP A 388 7.89 -10.68 4.44
C ASP A 388 7.38 -11.82 5.32
N LEU A 389 8.25 -12.30 6.21
CA LEU A 389 7.98 -13.32 7.23
C LEU A 389 8.33 -12.80 8.64
N GLU A 390 8.38 -11.49 8.83
CA GLU A 390 8.76 -10.87 10.10
C GLU A 390 7.85 -11.33 11.26
N GLN A 391 8.40 -11.31 12.47
CA GLN A 391 7.64 -11.54 13.72
C GLN A 391 6.95 -12.91 13.79
N ASN A 392 7.57 -13.93 13.19
CA ASN A 392 7.14 -15.32 13.31
C ASN A 392 8.05 -16.10 14.27
N ASN A 393 7.80 -17.40 14.44
CA ASN A 393 8.60 -18.30 15.27
C ASN A 393 9.36 -19.32 14.40
N LEU A 394 9.87 -18.86 13.25
CA LEU A 394 10.62 -19.68 12.30
C LEU A 394 12.02 -19.97 12.84
N THR A 395 12.56 -21.14 12.49
CA THR A 395 13.81 -21.68 13.01
C THR A 395 14.64 -22.33 11.90
N GLY A 396 15.89 -22.68 12.21
CA GLY A 396 16.80 -23.29 11.24
C GLY A 396 17.39 -22.27 10.27
N ALA A 397 18.07 -22.75 9.23
CA ALA A 397 18.81 -21.89 8.30
C ALA A 397 17.97 -21.40 7.12
N ILE A 398 18.42 -20.30 6.49
CA ILE A 398 17.98 -19.92 5.15
C ILE A 398 18.36 -21.06 4.19
N PRO A 399 17.41 -21.66 3.46
CA PRO A 399 17.70 -22.77 2.56
C PRO A 399 18.66 -22.38 1.44
N GLU A 400 19.61 -23.26 1.11
CA GLU A 400 20.56 -23.02 0.02
C GLU A 400 19.85 -22.84 -1.33
N GLN A 401 18.68 -23.45 -1.50
CA GLN A 401 17.84 -23.35 -2.70
C GLN A 401 17.32 -21.92 -2.95
N TRP A 402 17.26 -21.09 -1.92
CA TRP A 402 16.81 -19.70 -2.05
C TRP A 402 17.75 -18.85 -2.91
N VAL A 403 18.97 -19.32 -3.21
CA VAL A 403 19.85 -18.69 -4.23
C VAL A 403 19.17 -18.51 -5.59
N ASN A 404 18.11 -19.29 -5.87
CA ASN A 404 17.34 -19.24 -7.11
C ASN A 404 16.22 -18.18 -7.11
N LEU A 405 15.98 -17.48 -6.00
CA LEU A 405 15.01 -16.37 -5.92
C LEU A 405 15.54 -15.12 -6.64
N SER A 406 15.86 -15.25 -7.93
CA SER A 406 16.61 -14.26 -8.69
C SER A 406 15.90 -12.92 -8.84
N SER A 407 14.58 -12.88 -8.71
CA SER A 407 13.78 -11.63 -8.81
C SER A 407 13.59 -10.93 -7.47
N LEU A 408 14.08 -11.51 -6.36
CA LEU A 408 13.80 -11.00 -5.02
C LEU A 408 14.46 -9.63 -4.81
N GLN A 409 13.64 -8.67 -4.41
CA GLN A 409 14.02 -7.28 -4.15
C GLN A 409 13.94 -6.99 -2.66
N THR A 410 12.92 -7.47 -1.98
CA THR A 410 12.74 -7.25 -0.53
C THR A 410 12.63 -8.58 0.18
N LEU A 411 13.48 -8.76 1.20
CA LEU A 411 13.43 -9.90 2.09
C LEU A 411 13.43 -9.43 3.54
N ASN A 412 12.31 -9.66 4.23
CA ASN A 412 12.17 -9.41 5.66
C ASN A 412 11.97 -10.73 6.40
N LEU A 413 12.98 -11.10 7.21
CA LEU A 413 12.99 -12.26 8.09
C LEU A 413 13.17 -11.85 9.55
N GLY A 414 12.99 -10.57 9.87
CA GLY A 414 13.25 -10.03 11.20
C GLY A 414 12.42 -10.71 12.30
N HIS A 415 12.88 -10.62 13.54
CA HIS A 415 12.15 -11.08 14.72
C HIS A 415 11.69 -12.55 14.63
N ASN A 416 12.63 -13.45 14.36
CA ASN A 416 12.42 -14.90 14.28
C ASN A 416 13.49 -15.64 15.11
N GLY A 417 13.50 -16.97 15.05
CA GLY A 417 14.54 -17.85 15.61
C GLY A 417 15.47 -18.46 14.55
N LEU A 418 15.65 -17.81 13.40
CA LEU A 418 16.45 -18.33 12.29
C LEU A 418 17.95 -18.34 12.65
N SER A 419 18.69 -19.30 12.12
CA SER A 419 20.10 -19.58 12.45
C SER A 419 20.91 -19.87 11.17
N GLY A 420 22.16 -20.30 11.31
CA GLY A 420 23.03 -20.59 10.17
C GLY A 420 23.64 -19.34 9.54
N THR A 421 24.20 -19.47 8.34
CA THR A 421 24.98 -18.42 7.65
C THR A 421 24.15 -17.69 6.60
N LEU A 422 24.61 -16.51 6.19
CA LEU A 422 23.94 -15.68 5.18
C LEU A 422 24.38 -15.96 3.72
N GLU A 423 25.24 -16.95 3.48
CA GLU A 423 25.88 -17.23 2.17
C GLU A 423 24.90 -17.27 0.99
N ALA A 424 23.74 -17.91 1.15
CA ALA A 424 22.72 -18.01 0.09
C ALA A 424 22.24 -16.64 -0.42
N LEU A 425 22.21 -15.63 0.45
CA LEU A 425 21.76 -14.28 0.10
C LEU A 425 22.76 -13.54 -0.80
N GLY A 426 24.04 -13.93 -0.77
CA GLY A 426 25.08 -13.33 -1.59
C GLY A 426 24.90 -13.54 -3.11
N MET A 427 23.97 -14.42 -3.52
CA MET A 427 23.64 -14.66 -4.93
C MET A 427 22.45 -13.83 -5.44
N LEU A 428 21.69 -13.18 -4.55
CA LEU A 428 20.45 -12.48 -4.86
C LEU A 428 20.71 -11.03 -5.33
N ARG A 429 21.16 -10.89 -6.57
CA ARG A 429 21.67 -9.61 -7.12
C ARG A 429 20.64 -8.49 -7.22
N ASN A 430 19.35 -8.82 -7.18
CA ASN A 430 18.25 -7.85 -7.31
C ASN A 430 17.78 -7.29 -5.96
N LEU A 431 18.37 -7.74 -4.83
CA LEU A 431 18.02 -7.23 -3.52
C LEU A 431 18.19 -5.72 -3.44
N LYS A 432 17.16 -5.10 -2.87
CA LYS A 432 17.02 -3.70 -2.50
C LYS A 432 16.98 -3.55 -0.99
N ASP A 433 16.18 -4.37 -0.31
CA ASP A 433 15.97 -4.26 1.13
C ASP A 433 16.13 -5.63 1.79
N LEU A 434 17.02 -5.70 2.79
CA LEU A 434 17.33 -6.93 3.50
C LEU A 434 17.25 -6.69 5.02
N TYR A 435 16.22 -7.26 5.64
CA TYR A 435 15.95 -7.15 7.08
C TYR A 435 16.03 -8.53 7.73
N LEU A 436 17.02 -8.73 8.60
CA LEU A 436 17.34 -10.01 9.25
C LEU A 436 17.44 -9.86 10.77
N SER A 437 17.10 -8.69 11.30
CA SER A 437 17.36 -8.31 12.68
C SER A 437 16.61 -9.18 13.68
N ASN A 438 17.16 -9.35 14.89
CA ASN A 438 16.58 -10.19 15.94
C ASN A 438 16.40 -11.66 15.50
N ASN A 439 17.52 -12.31 15.19
CA ASN A 439 17.60 -13.73 14.84
C ASN A 439 18.85 -14.35 15.52
N GLN A 440 19.22 -15.57 15.12
CA GLN A 440 20.39 -16.32 15.61
C GLN A 440 21.39 -16.61 14.47
N PHE A 441 21.47 -15.75 13.45
CA PHE A 441 22.41 -15.93 12.34
C PHE A 441 23.86 -15.83 12.82
N ILE A 442 24.73 -16.68 12.27
CA ILE A 442 26.15 -16.80 12.63
C ILE A 442 27.05 -16.61 11.41
N GLY A 443 28.35 -16.50 11.66
CA GLY A 443 29.36 -16.38 10.61
C GLY A 443 29.50 -14.95 10.10
N GLN A 444 30.13 -14.82 8.93
CA GLN A 444 30.40 -13.53 8.32
C GLN A 444 29.25 -13.08 7.42
N VAL A 445 29.14 -11.77 7.22
CA VAL A 445 28.39 -11.22 6.09
C VAL A 445 29.10 -11.68 4.79
N PRO A 446 28.41 -12.23 3.79
CA PRO A 446 29.06 -12.73 2.58
C PRO A 446 29.45 -11.59 1.65
N ASP A 447 30.61 -11.72 0.99
CA ASP A 447 31.08 -10.73 0.00
C ASP A 447 30.11 -10.53 -1.17
N GLY A 448 29.30 -11.55 -1.46
CA GLY A 448 28.30 -11.52 -2.53
C GLY A 448 27.27 -10.40 -2.38
N LEU A 449 26.97 -9.94 -1.15
CA LEU A 449 26.06 -8.80 -0.93
C LEU A 449 26.63 -7.48 -1.47
N GLY A 450 27.96 -7.36 -1.59
CA GLY A 450 28.58 -6.19 -2.23
C GLY A 450 28.25 -6.06 -3.72
N GLU A 451 27.86 -7.15 -4.38
CA GLU A 451 27.47 -7.11 -5.80
C GLU A 451 25.97 -6.84 -5.99
N CYS A 452 25.19 -6.75 -4.91
CA CYS A 452 23.78 -6.33 -4.95
C CYS A 452 23.72 -4.81 -5.13
N ARG A 453 23.91 -4.33 -6.36
CA ARG A 453 24.10 -2.90 -6.66
C ARG A 453 22.88 -2.03 -6.37
N ASN A 454 21.69 -2.62 -6.23
CA ASN A 454 20.46 -1.92 -5.89
C ASN A 454 20.15 -1.97 -4.39
N LEU A 455 21.00 -2.58 -3.56
CA LEU A 455 20.79 -2.71 -2.12
C LEU A 455 20.79 -1.31 -1.49
N MET A 456 19.67 -0.92 -0.89
CA MET A 456 19.44 0.35 -0.20
C MET A 456 19.50 0.18 1.31
N PHE A 457 18.91 -0.89 1.86
CA PHE A 457 18.87 -1.11 3.30
C PHE A 457 19.35 -2.51 3.66
N PHE A 458 20.28 -2.58 4.61
CA PHE A 458 20.77 -3.83 5.18
C PHE A 458 20.76 -3.76 6.70
N SER A 459 19.85 -4.49 7.32
CA SER A 459 19.74 -4.61 8.78
C SER A 459 19.88 -6.08 9.18
N ALA A 460 20.91 -6.40 9.96
CA ALA A 460 21.10 -7.70 10.58
C ALA A 460 21.46 -7.57 12.07
N ALA A 461 20.94 -6.51 12.68
CA ALA A 461 21.10 -6.20 14.09
C ALA A 461 20.63 -7.35 15.00
N TYR A 462 21.25 -7.48 16.17
CA TYR A 462 20.86 -8.47 17.18
C TYR A 462 20.88 -9.91 16.63
N ASN A 463 21.99 -10.27 15.99
CA ASN A 463 22.34 -11.63 15.58
C ASN A 463 23.66 -12.05 16.26
N GLN A 464 24.16 -13.23 15.92
CA GLN A 464 25.46 -13.76 16.35
C GLN A 464 26.49 -13.70 15.21
N LEU A 465 26.32 -12.77 14.27
CA LEU A 465 27.27 -12.52 13.19
C LEU A 465 28.62 -12.06 13.76
N SER A 466 29.70 -12.47 13.13
CA SER A 466 31.05 -12.23 13.62
C SER A 466 32.08 -12.12 12.50
N GLY A 467 33.34 -11.88 12.87
CA GLY A 467 34.45 -11.65 11.94
C GLY A 467 34.54 -10.19 11.50
N SER A 468 35.27 -9.94 10.41
CA SER A 468 35.49 -8.57 9.92
C SER A 468 34.27 -8.03 9.18
N LEU A 469 33.99 -6.74 9.34
CA LEU A 469 33.14 -6.00 8.41
C LEU A 469 33.71 -6.13 6.98
N ARG A 470 32.90 -6.60 6.03
CA ARG A 470 33.39 -6.91 4.68
C ARG A 470 33.59 -5.64 3.86
N ALA A 471 34.83 -5.40 3.42
CA ALA A 471 35.16 -4.35 2.48
C ALA A 471 34.34 -4.43 1.17
N ALA A 472 33.99 -5.65 0.74
CA ALA A 472 33.20 -5.89 -0.46
C ALA A 472 31.83 -5.17 -0.45
N LEU A 473 31.22 -4.94 0.72
CA LEU A 473 29.97 -4.18 0.82
C LEU A 473 30.08 -2.76 0.26
N GLY A 474 31.28 -2.17 0.21
CA GLY A 474 31.50 -0.87 -0.43
C GLY A 474 31.12 -0.84 -1.93
N LYS A 475 31.03 -1.99 -2.59
CA LYS A 475 30.61 -2.08 -4.00
C LYS A 475 29.10 -1.84 -4.20
N ALA A 476 28.28 -1.98 -3.16
CA ALA A 476 26.84 -1.75 -3.20
C ALA A 476 26.55 -0.25 -2.97
N THR A 477 26.87 0.58 -3.97
CA THR A 477 26.90 2.04 -3.85
C THR A 477 25.54 2.71 -3.64
N ASP A 478 24.44 1.96 -3.77
CA ASP A 478 23.07 2.46 -3.53
C ASP A 478 22.61 2.36 -2.07
N ILE A 479 23.44 1.78 -1.19
CA ILE A 479 23.13 1.65 0.24
C ILE A 479 22.92 3.02 0.87
N ARG A 480 21.81 3.13 1.61
CA ARG A 480 21.40 4.28 2.42
C ARG A 480 21.45 3.98 3.91
N GLY A 481 21.15 2.75 4.33
CA GLY A 481 21.16 2.37 5.73
C GLY A 481 21.86 1.04 5.99
N ILE A 482 22.74 1.02 6.99
CA ILE A 482 23.35 -0.22 7.50
C ILE A 482 23.14 -0.30 9.01
N GLU A 483 22.59 -1.42 9.47
CA GLU A 483 22.46 -1.75 10.89
C GLU A 483 23.04 -3.13 11.19
N LEU A 484 24.17 -3.15 11.90
CA LEU A 484 24.91 -4.36 12.25
C LEU A 484 25.26 -4.38 13.74
N CYS A 485 24.39 -3.82 14.59
CA CYS A 485 24.62 -3.81 16.02
C CYS A 485 24.49 -5.20 16.63
N CYS A 486 25.40 -5.56 17.52
CA CYS A 486 25.31 -6.80 18.30
C CYS A 486 24.66 -6.55 19.66
N GLN A 487 24.50 -7.61 20.47
CA GLN A 487 24.06 -7.51 21.86
C GLN A 487 25.24 -7.81 22.79
N GLU A 488 25.40 -7.04 23.87
CA GLU A 488 26.48 -7.17 24.86
C GLU A 488 26.69 -8.59 25.41
N GLU A 489 25.65 -9.44 25.45
CA GLU A 489 25.69 -10.79 26.05
C GLU A 489 25.93 -11.93 25.04
N THR A 490 26.12 -11.62 23.75
CA THR A 490 26.33 -12.65 22.72
C THR A 490 27.82 -12.97 22.52
N ASN A 491 28.16 -14.24 22.26
CA ASN A 491 29.51 -14.65 21.84
C ASN A 491 29.86 -14.19 20.40
N GLY A 492 29.01 -13.35 19.78
CA GLY A 492 29.19 -12.79 18.45
C GLY A 492 29.81 -11.39 18.49
N GLY A 493 29.74 -10.67 17.37
CA GLY A 493 30.24 -9.30 17.23
C GLY A 493 31.27 -9.17 16.13
N PHE A 494 31.17 -8.08 15.37
CA PHE A 494 32.16 -7.73 14.37
C PHE A 494 33.46 -7.26 15.02
N GLU A 495 34.58 -7.70 14.46
CA GLU A 495 35.93 -7.39 14.92
C GLU A 495 36.80 -6.80 13.79
N GLY A 496 38.04 -6.43 14.13
CA GLY A 496 38.95 -5.79 13.18
C GLY A 496 38.66 -4.30 13.02
N SER A 497 39.12 -3.71 11.92
CA SER A 497 38.96 -2.28 11.63
C SER A 497 37.73 -1.98 10.80
N LEU A 498 37.26 -0.73 10.89
CA LEU A 498 36.28 -0.18 9.96
C LEU A 498 36.83 -0.21 8.52
N PRO A 499 36.07 -0.68 7.50
CA PRO A 499 36.55 -0.76 6.12
C PRO A 499 36.70 0.62 5.47
N ALA A 500 37.85 0.91 4.88
CA ALA A 500 38.08 2.15 4.15
C ALA A 500 37.23 2.21 2.86
N GLU A 501 36.95 1.06 2.26
CA GLU A 501 36.15 0.89 1.04
C GLU A 501 34.73 1.39 1.21
N TRP A 502 34.20 1.41 2.44
CA TRP A 502 32.86 1.96 2.72
C TRP A 502 32.77 3.46 2.47
N GLY A 503 33.91 4.18 2.33
CA GLY A 503 33.92 5.57 1.85
C GLY A 503 33.39 5.74 0.41
N SER A 504 33.12 4.65 -0.32
CA SER A 504 32.44 4.68 -1.62
C SER A 504 30.91 4.67 -1.53
N LEU A 505 30.33 4.44 -0.34
CA LEU A 505 28.89 4.45 -0.08
C LEU A 505 28.36 5.88 0.04
N THR A 506 28.51 6.70 -1.00
CA THR A 506 28.20 8.14 -0.95
C THR A 506 26.71 8.46 -0.74
N LYS A 507 25.82 7.46 -0.86
CA LYS A 507 24.39 7.53 -0.55
C LYS A 507 24.03 7.10 0.87
N LEU A 508 25.02 6.69 1.68
CA LEU A 508 24.80 6.26 3.05
C LEU A 508 24.31 7.43 3.90
N GLU A 509 23.15 7.24 4.49
CA GLU A 509 22.40 8.20 5.31
C GLU A 509 22.50 7.85 6.79
N PHE A 510 22.45 6.56 7.13
CA PHE A 510 22.52 6.08 8.50
C PHE A 510 23.41 4.84 8.64
N LEU A 511 24.27 4.84 9.67
CA LEU A 511 25.15 3.72 9.99
C LEU A 511 25.14 3.42 11.49
N ASN A 512 24.72 2.20 11.84
CA ASN A 512 24.71 1.70 13.21
C ASN A 512 25.56 0.44 13.35
N LEU A 513 26.70 0.59 14.02
CA LEU A 513 27.64 -0.49 14.34
C LEU A 513 27.86 -0.62 15.86
N ARG A 514 26.93 -0.12 16.67
CA ARG A 514 27.08 -0.15 18.13
C ARG A 514 27.24 -1.57 18.68
N GLU A 515 27.81 -1.66 19.88
CA GLU A 515 27.88 -2.93 20.65
C GLU A 515 28.60 -4.03 19.86
N ASN A 516 29.76 -3.68 19.28
CA ASN A 516 30.64 -4.61 18.55
C ASN A 516 32.05 -4.60 19.16
N ASN A 517 32.97 -5.34 18.55
CA ASN A 517 34.37 -5.46 18.97
C ASN A 517 35.32 -4.75 17.98
N LEU A 518 34.85 -3.68 17.34
CA LEU A 518 35.60 -2.97 16.29
C LEU A 518 36.75 -2.17 16.90
N THR A 519 37.87 -2.10 16.19
CA THR A 519 39.13 -1.50 16.63
C THR A 519 39.69 -0.54 15.58
N GLY A 520 40.76 0.17 15.92
CA GLY A 520 41.40 1.11 15.00
C GLY A 520 40.65 2.43 14.88
N ALA A 521 41.03 3.23 13.90
CA ALA A 521 40.47 4.56 13.65
C ALA A 521 39.37 4.57 12.60
N ILE A 522 38.57 5.63 12.62
CA ILE A 522 37.63 5.93 11.53
C ILE A 522 38.47 6.24 10.27
N PRO A 523 38.29 5.51 9.15
CA PRO A 523 39.11 5.70 7.95
C PRO A 523 38.90 7.08 7.33
N GLU A 524 39.98 7.71 6.83
CA GLU A 524 39.91 9.03 6.17
C GLU A 524 38.93 9.05 4.99
N GLN A 525 38.77 7.92 4.32
CA GLN A 525 37.85 7.75 3.19
C GLN A 525 36.38 7.98 3.57
N TRP A 526 36.01 7.83 4.85
CA TRP A 526 34.66 8.11 5.33
C TRP A 526 34.29 9.60 5.26
N GLY A 527 35.26 10.50 5.04
CA GLY A 527 35.00 11.89 4.71
C GLY A 527 34.19 12.11 3.42
N ASN A 528 34.06 11.07 2.58
CA ASN A 528 33.23 11.10 1.38
C ASN A 528 31.73 10.83 1.64
N LEU A 529 31.33 10.46 2.86
CA LEU A 529 29.96 10.07 3.20
C LEU A 529 29.06 11.30 3.41
N SER A 530 28.92 12.15 2.39
CA SER A 530 28.31 13.48 2.52
C SER A 530 26.84 13.47 2.93
N LEU A 531 26.11 12.37 2.71
CA LEU A 531 24.69 12.23 3.08
C LEU A 531 24.48 11.61 4.46
N LEU A 532 25.55 11.20 5.14
CA LEU A 532 25.48 10.55 6.45
C LEU A 532 24.96 11.54 7.48
N TRP A 533 23.77 11.28 8.00
CA TRP A 533 23.14 12.09 9.03
C TRP A 533 23.22 11.47 10.43
N GLY A 534 23.26 10.14 10.51
CA GLY A 534 23.36 9.40 11.77
C GLY A 534 24.48 8.36 11.77
N LEU A 535 25.36 8.43 12.77
CA LEU A 535 26.46 7.50 12.99
C LEU A 535 26.51 7.02 14.44
N ASP A 536 26.20 5.75 14.68
CA ASP A 536 26.29 5.12 16.00
C ASP A 536 27.40 4.06 16.03
N LEU A 537 28.49 4.36 16.73
CA LEU A 537 29.64 3.49 16.96
C LEU A 537 29.87 3.22 18.46
N ARG A 538 28.87 3.50 19.32
CA ARG A 538 29.05 3.34 20.77
C ARG A 538 29.35 1.89 21.16
N THR A 539 30.00 1.71 22.32
CA THR A 539 30.33 0.40 22.89
C THR A 539 31.12 -0.45 21.88
N ASN A 540 32.32 0.02 21.55
CA ASN A 540 33.29 -0.65 20.68
C ASN A 540 34.70 -0.51 21.30
N ARG A 541 35.75 -0.82 20.54
CA ARG A 541 37.16 -0.64 20.93
C ARG A 541 37.91 0.27 19.95
N LEU A 542 37.19 1.19 19.30
CA LEU A 542 37.76 2.16 18.37
C LEU A 542 38.70 3.12 19.10
N SER A 543 39.62 3.73 18.37
CA SER A 543 40.65 4.66 18.86
C SER A 543 41.01 5.67 17.77
N GLY A 544 41.75 6.73 18.06
CA GLY A 544 42.20 7.71 17.05
C GLY A 544 41.40 9.02 17.07
N THR A 545 41.50 9.82 16.00
CA THR A 545 40.86 11.14 15.91
C THR A 545 39.58 11.10 15.06
N LEU A 546 38.78 12.16 15.13
CA LEU A 546 37.54 12.32 14.36
C LEU A 546 37.74 13.14 13.08
N ASP A 547 38.98 13.43 12.71
CA ASP A 547 39.31 14.32 11.58
C ASP A 547 38.67 13.85 10.26
N ALA A 548 38.58 12.52 10.08
CA ALA A 548 37.96 11.89 8.92
C ALA A 548 36.47 12.26 8.72
N ILE A 549 35.73 12.51 9.80
CA ILE A 549 34.27 12.76 9.75
C ILE A 549 33.88 14.15 10.27
N GLY A 550 34.82 14.93 10.79
CA GLY A 550 34.57 16.24 11.41
C GLY A 550 34.02 17.31 10.46
N TRP A 551 34.03 17.07 9.15
CA TRP A 551 33.56 17.99 8.11
C TRP A 551 32.31 17.49 7.36
N LEU A 552 31.73 16.35 7.77
CA LEU A 552 30.56 15.81 7.09
C LEU A 552 29.38 16.79 7.23
N PRO A 553 28.80 17.29 6.13
CA PRO A 553 27.89 18.42 6.16
C PRO A 553 26.51 18.10 6.74
N ASN A 554 26.10 16.83 6.71
CA ASN A 554 24.77 16.40 7.16
C ASN A 554 24.78 15.62 8.49
N LEU A 555 25.96 15.39 9.08
CA LEU A 555 26.08 14.60 10.31
C LEU A 555 25.57 15.41 11.52
N TRP A 556 24.40 15.03 12.05
CA TRP A 556 23.81 15.68 13.23
C TRP A 556 23.56 14.71 14.39
N GLU A 557 23.49 13.40 14.13
CA GLU A 557 23.47 12.36 15.16
C GLU A 557 24.81 11.59 15.16
N LEU A 558 25.61 11.78 16.21
CA LEU A 558 26.91 11.10 16.39
C LEU A 558 27.01 10.50 17.79
N SER A 559 27.08 9.18 17.86
CA SER A 559 27.21 8.41 19.10
C SER A 559 28.51 7.61 19.12
N LEU A 560 29.44 8.00 20.01
CA LEU A 560 30.78 7.41 20.11
C LEU A 560 31.13 6.86 21.51
N GLY A 561 30.19 6.91 22.46
CA GLY A 561 30.45 6.55 23.86
C GLY A 561 31.02 5.14 24.03
N ASN A 562 31.79 4.90 25.10
CA ASN A 562 32.40 3.59 25.39
C ASN A 562 33.33 3.06 24.28
N ASN A 563 34.26 3.91 23.81
CA ASN A 563 35.40 3.55 22.96
C ASN A 563 36.74 3.91 23.66
N ARG A 564 37.90 3.55 23.09
CA ARG A 564 39.24 3.82 23.64
C ARG A 564 39.77 5.18 23.20
#